data_AF-A0A2T4IHX2-F1
#
_entry.id   AF-A0A2T4IHX2-F1
#
_cell.length_a   1.000
_cell.length_b   1.000
_cell.length_c   1.000
_cell.angle_alpha   90.00
_cell.angle_beta   90.00
_cell.angle_gamma   90.00
#
_symmetry.space_group_name_H-M   'P 1'
#
loop_
_entity.id
_entity.type
_entity.pdbx_description
1 polymer ?
#
loop_
_entity_poly.entity_id
_entity_poly.type
_entity_poly.pdbx_seq_one_letter_code
_entity_poly.pdbx_strand_id
1 'polypeptide(L)'
;MAIPVLLEKMAACAAQMRTAAEQENWDRLAACERDFASHRDHVMRAGLDLHAAVDDAERDAVLTLLRAIQADNEAVRAHVMPWMESTRKFLAQTGRARRVEQAYGNMR
;
A
#
# COMPACT_ATOMS: atom_id res chain seq x y z
N MET A 1 -3.38 19.37 12.66
CA MET A 1 -2.23 18.46 12.88
C MET A 1 -1.12 18.93 11.97
N ALA A 2 0.11 19.06 12.47
CA ALA A 2 1.24 19.50 11.66
C ALA A 2 1.64 18.43 10.63
N ILE A 3 2.21 18.86 9.50
CA ILE A 3 2.60 17.97 8.40
C ILE A 3 3.68 16.95 8.82
N PRO A 4 4.71 17.30 9.62
CA PRO A 4 5.68 16.32 10.11
C PRO A 4 5.03 15.14 10.85
N VAL A 5 4.06 15.43 11.72
CA VAL A 5 3.31 14.40 12.47
C VAL A 5 2.50 13.49 11.55
N LEU A 6 1.95 14.03 10.46
CA LEU A 6 1.26 13.21 9.46
C LEU A 6 2.22 12.28 8.72
N LEU A 7 3.42 12.76 8.38
CA LEU A 7 4.47 11.97 7.73
C LEU A 7 5.01 10.87 8.65
N GLU A 8 5.20 11.14 9.94
CA GLU A 8 5.58 10.12 10.93
C GLU A 8 4.53 9.00 11.00
N LYS A 9 3.24 9.37 11.04
CA LYS A 9 2.15 8.39 11.02
C LYS A 9 2.11 7.59 9.72
N MET A 10 2.36 8.22 8.59
CA MET A 10 2.46 7.53 7.30
C MET A 10 3.65 6.55 7.27
N ALA A 11 4.80 6.92 7.80
CA ALA A 11 5.96 6.05 7.90
C ALA A 11 5.67 4.83 8.80
N ALA A 12 5.05 5.07 9.96
CA ALA A 12 4.61 3.98 10.84
C ALA A 12 3.58 3.05 10.17
N CYS A 13 2.64 3.60 9.40
CA CYS A 13 1.67 2.79 8.64
C CYS A 13 2.37 1.97 7.55
N ALA A 14 3.33 2.54 6.81
CA ALA A 14 4.06 1.84 5.76
C ALA A 14 4.91 0.68 6.32
N ALA A 15 5.59 0.89 7.45
CA ALA A 15 6.30 -0.17 8.16
C ALA A 15 5.35 -1.30 8.62
N GLN A 16 4.17 -0.95 9.14
CA GLN A 16 3.15 -1.93 9.52
C GLN A 16 2.57 -2.68 8.32
N MET A 17 2.39 -2.02 7.17
CA MET A 17 1.98 -2.67 5.93
C MET A 17 3.03 -3.70 5.49
N ARG A 18 4.32 -3.36 5.59
CA ARG A 18 5.40 -4.31 5.29
C ARG A 18 5.34 -5.53 6.19
N THR A 19 5.25 -5.34 7.51
CA THR A 19 5.12 -6.47 8.45
C THR A 19 3.86 -7.31 8.18
N ALA A 20 2.73 -6.67 7.87
CA ALA A 20 1.50 -7.38 7.53
C ALA A 20 1.66 -8.19 6.23
N ALA A 21 2.35 -7.66 5.22
CA ALA A 21 2.65 -8.38 3.99
C ALA A 21 3.60 -9.57 4.23
N GLU A 22 4.64 -9.41 5.05
CA GLU A 22 5.56 -10.49 5.44
C GLU A 22 4.85 -11.62 6.22
N GLN A 23 3.79 -11.29 6.96
CA GLN A 23 2.97 -12.24 7.73
C GLN A 23 1.74 -12.74 6.96
N GLU A 24 1.57 -12.35 5.69
CA GLU A 24 0.38 -12.65 4.87
C GLU A 24 -0.95 -12.23 5.53
N ASN A 25 -0.92 -11.22 6.41
CA ASN A 25 -2.09 -10.70 7.10
C ASN A 25 -2.80 -9.65 6.25
N TRP A 26 -3.57 -10.13 5.27
CA TRP A 26 -4.23 -9.29 4.27
C TRP A 26 -5.23 -8.29 4.87
N ASP A 27 -5.95 -8.67 5.93
CA ASP A 27 -6.90 -7.77 6.60
C ASP A 27 -6.18 -6.60 7.27
N ARG A 28 -5.07 -6.90 7.96
CA ARG A 28 -4.24 -5.86 8.58
C ARG A 28 -3.60 -4.97 7.52
N LEU A 29 -3.11 -5.55 6.43
CA LEU A 29 -2.55 -4.81 5.30
C LEU A 29 -3.56 -3.81 4.73
N ALA A 30 -4.79 -4.25 4.47
CA ALA A 30 -5.86 -3.40 3.94
C ALA A 30 -6.31 -2.32 4.94
N ALA A 31 -6.30 -2.61 6.25
CA ALA A 31 -6.58 -1.60 7.27
C ALA A 31 -5.51 -0.50 7.29
N CYS A 32 -4.23 -0.89 7.30
CA CYS A 32 -3.13 0.06 7.27
C CYS A 32 -3.11 0.90 5.98
N GLU A 33 -3.49 0.34 4.83
CA GLU A 33 -3.60 1.09 3.58
C GLU A 33 -4.66 2.20 3.65
N ARG A 34 -5.82 1.92 4.27
CA ARG A 34 -6.86 2.94 4.47
C ARG A 34 -6.38 4.07 5.37
N ASP A 35 -5.69 3.74 6.46
CA ASP A 35 -5.13 4.73 7.39
C ASP A 35 -4.05 5.58 6.71
N PHE A 36 -3.16 4.94 5.95
CA PHE A 36 -2.14 5.61 5.16
C PHE A 36 -2.76 6.57 4.13
N ALA A 37 -3.79 6.14 3.40
CA ALA A 37 -4.50 6.97 2.43
C ALA A 37 -5.15 8.19 3.11
N SER A 38 -5.78 8.00 4.27
CA SER A 38 -6.37 9.08 5.06
C SER A 38 -5.31 10.13 5.46
N HIS A 39 -4.14 9.70 5.92
CA HIS A 39 -3.05 10.61 6.27
C HIS A 39 -2.46 11.33 5.05
N ARG A 40 -2.25 10.62 3.94
CA ARG A 40 -1.83 11.23 2.66
C ARG A 40 -2.79 12.33 2.23
N ASP A 41 -4.09 12.07 2.28
CA ASP A 41 -5.12 13.03 1.86
C ASP A 41 -5.16 14.25 2.79
N HIS A 42 -4.79 14.08 4.06
CA HIS A 42 -4.60 15.20 5.00
C HIS A 42 -3.37 16.04 4.62
N VAL A 43 -2.24 15.41 4.28
CA VAL A 43 -1.03 16.12 3.82
C VAL A 43 -1.32 16.90 2.54
N MET A 44 -1.99 16.28 1.57
CA MET A 44 -2.35 16.94 0.29
C MET A 44 -3.26 18.14 0.50
N ARG A 45 -4.22 18.05 1.41
CA ARG A 45 -5.11 19.18 1.76
C ARG A 45 -4.41 20.30 2.54
N ALA A 46 -3.47 19.93 3.42
CA ALA A 46 -2.70 20.90 4.19
C ALA A 46 -1.69 21.68 3.33
N GLY A 47 -1.29 21.12 2.18
CA GLY A 47 -0.27 21.69 1.30
C GLY A 47 1.12 21.50 1.88
N LEU A 48 1.82 20.44 1.45
CA LEU A 48 3.23 20.27 1.79
C LEU A 48 4.06 21.28 0.98
N ASP A 49 4.50 22.35 1.64
CA ASP A 49 5.51 23.26 1.09
C ASP A 49 6.85 23.01 1.78
N LEU A 50 7.73 22.25 1.11
CA LEU A 50 9.10 21.96 1.56
C LEU A 50 10.00 23.20 1.57
N HIS A 51 9.62 24.27 0.85
CA HIS A 51 10.31 25.54 0.85
C HIS A 51 9.82 26.47 1.97
N ALA A 52 8.61 26.25 2.49
CA ALA A 52 8.12 26.90 3.70
C ALA A 52 8.65 26.27 5.01
N ALA A 53 9.38 25.15 4.92
CA ALA A 53 10.06 24.56 6.08
C ALA A 53 11.01 25.58 6.70
N VAL A 54 10.81 25.84 7.98
CA VAL A 54 11.37 27.01 8.68
C VAL A 54 12.84 26.80 9.04
N ASP A 55 13.31 25.54 9.07
CA ASP A 55 14.70 25.18 9.32
C ASP A 55 15.18 23.98 8.47
N ASP A 56 16.51 23.83 8.32
CA ASP A 56 17.14 22.76 7.53
C ASP A 56 17.01 21.37 8.19
N ALA A 57 16.89 21.29 9.51
CA ALA A 57 16.75 20.04 10.25
C ALA A 57 15.35 19.41 10.08
N GLU A 58 14.30 20.23 10.06
CA GLU A 58 12.92 19.86 9.78
C GLU A 58 12.80 19.36 8.33
N ARG A 59 13.47 20.03 7.39
CA ARG A 59 13.54 19.55 6.00
C ARG A 59 14.21 18.18 5.90
N ASP A 60 15.35 17.99 6.57
CA ASP A 60 16.06 16.70 6.58
C ASP A 60 15.25 15.59 7.25
N ALA A 61 14.53 15.89 8.33
CA ALA A 61 13.62 14.96 8.98
C ALA A 61 12.47 14.54 8.05
N VAL A 62 11.84 15.51 7.37
CA VAL A 62 10.78 15.26 6.39
C VAL A 62 11.29 14.40 5.22
N LEU A 63 12.47 14.70 4.67
CA LEU A 63 13.08 13.92 3.60
C LEU A 63 13.39 12.49 4.05
N THR A 64 13.85 12.32 5.28
CA THR A 64 14.13 11.01 5.88
C THR A 64 12.85 10.18 5.97
N LEU A 65 11.75 10.77 6.45
CA LEU A 65 10.44 10.10 6.53
C LEU A 65 9.91 9.72 5.15
N LEU A 66 10.00 10.61 4.16
CA LEU A 66 9.56 10.34 2.79
C LEU A 66 10.33 9.18 2.16
N ARG A 67 11.65 9.11 2.37
CA ARG A 67 12.48 7.99 1.90
C ARG A 67 12.10 6.68 2.57
N ALA A 68 11.88 6.68 3.88
CA ALA A 68 11.41 5.50 4.61
C ALA A 68 10.07 5.00 4.07
N ILE A 69 9.10 5.91 3.89
CA ILE A 69 7.79 5.59 3.30
C ILE A 69 7.96 4.95 1.91
N GLN A 70 8.80 5.51 1.05
CA GLN A 70 9.03 4.96 -0.30
C GLN A 70 9.62 3.56 -0.25
N ALA A 71 10.64 3.35 0.58
CA ALA A 71 11.31 2.05 0.74
C ALA A 71 10.34 0.97 1.26
N ASP A 72 9.53 1.28 2.28
CA ASP A 72 8.56 0.33 2.82
C ASP A 72 7.45 0.02 1.80
N ASN A 73 6.97 1.01 1.04
CA ASN A 73 5.98 0.77 -0.01
C ASN A 73 6.53 -0.09 -1.15
N GLU A 74 7.81 0.05 -1.50
CA GLU A 74 8.48 -0.82 -2.46
C GLU A 74 8.56 -2.26 -1.95
N ALA A 75 8.96 -2.45 -0.69
CA ALA A 75 9.01 -3.76 -0.06
C ALA A 75 7.63 -4.45 -0.02
N VAL A 76 6.57 -3.70 0.33
CA VAL A 76 5.18 -4.20 0.28
C VAL A 76 4.85 -4.67 -1.14
N ARG A 77 5.11 -3.87 -2.17
CA ARG A 77 4.82 -4.27 -3.56
C ARG A 77 5.59 -5.51 -3.99
N ALA A 78 6.86 -5.61 -3.60
CA ALA A 78 7.69 -6.77 -3.90
C ALA A 78 7.10 -8.07 -3.33
N HIS A 79 6.45 -8.01 -2.16
CA HIS A 79 5.76 -9.15 -1.57
C HIS A 79 4.37 -9.42 -2.14
N VAL A 80 3.56 -8.36 -2.33
CA VAL A 80 2.14 -8.52 -2.67
C VAL A 80 1.92 -8.82 -4.15
N MET A 81 2.71 -8.21 -5.05
CA MET A 81 2.50 -8.32 -6.50
C MET A 81 2.61 -9.75 -7.05
N PRO A 82 3.58 -10.59 -6.65
CA PRO A 82 3.64 -11.99 -7.09
C PRO A 82 2.40 -12.80 -6.70
N TRP A 83 1.89 -12.57 -5.49
CA TRP A 83 0.70 -13.25 -4.99
C TRP A 83 -0.58 -12.79 -5.70
N MET A 84 -0.72 -11.48 -5.94
CA MET A 84 -1.83 -10.93 -6.74
C MET A 84 -1.83 -11.49 -8.16
N GLU A 85 -0.67 -11.60 -8.79
CA GLU A 85 -0.54 -12.17 -10.14
C GLU A 85 -0.92 -13.66 -10.16
N SER A 86 -0.51 -14.41 -9.14
CA SER A 86 -0.87 -15.83 -8.98
C SER A 86 -2.38 -16.01 -8.77
N THR A 87 -2.99 -15.18 -7.93
CA THR A 87 -4.44 -15.15 -7.68
C THR A 87 -5.21 -14.78 -8.95
N ARG A 88 -4.74 -13.79 -9.70
CA ARG A 88 -5.33 -13.39 -10.99
C ARG A 88 -5.31 -14.55 -12.00
N LYS A 89 -4.20 -15.27 -12.12
CA LYS A 89 -4.08 -16.44 -13.00
C LYS A 89 -5.04 -17.57 -12.56
N PHE A 90 -5.13 -17.86 -11.27
CA PHE A 90 -6.03 -18.87 -10.73
C PHE A 90 -7.50 -18.54 -11.01
N LEU A 91 -7.92 -17.30 -10.75
CA LEU A 91 -9.28 -16.84 -11.05
C LEU A 91 -9.59 -16.87 -12.55
N ALA A 92 -8.62 -16.53 -13.40
CA ALA A 92 -8.78 -16.62 -14.86
C ALA A 92 -8.85 -18.07 -15.38
N GLN A 93 -8.18 -19.02 -14.71
CA GLN A 93 -8.26 -20.45 -15.03
C GLN A 93 -9.60 -21.05 -14.58
N THR A 94 -10.06 -20.74 -13.37
CA THR A 94 -11.38 -21.20 -12.88
C THR A 94 -12.54 -20.62 -13.68
N GLY A 95 -12.44 -19.36 -14.12
CA GLY A 95 -13.41 -18.77 -15.05
C GLY A 95 -13.39 -19.38 -16.46
N ARG A 96 -12.27 -19.98 -16.88
CA ARG A 96 -12.19 -20.80 -18.10
C ARG A 96 -12.76 -22.20 -17.86
N ALA A 97 -12.46 -22.82 -16.72
CA ALA A 97 -12.98 -24.13 -16.35
C ALA A 97 -14.52 -24.13 -16.27
N ARG A 98 -15.14 -23.13 -15.63
CA ARG A 98 -16.62 -22.98 -15.62
C ARG A 98 -17.21 -22.78 -17.01
N ARG A 99 -16.52 -22.07 -17.90
CA ARG A 99 -16.97 -21.89 -19.29
C ARG A 99 -16.91 -23.19 -20.09
N VAL A 100 -15.87 -23.99 -19.89
CA VAL A 100 -15.75 -25.33 -20.49
C VAL A 100 -16.80 -26.26 -19.92
N GLU A 101 -17.01 -26.26 -18.60
CA GLU A 101 -18.04 -27.07 -17.94
C GLU A 101 -19.46 -26.67 -18.36
N GLN A 102 -19.76 -25.38 -18.56
CA GLN A 102 -21.04 -24.96 -19.15
C GLN A 102 -21.17 -25.36 -20.63
N ALA A 103 -20.10 -25.27 -21.42
CA ALA A 103 -20.14 -25.61 -22.84
C ALA A 103 -20.29 -27.11 -23.09
N TYR A 104 -19.64 -27.95 -22.29
CA TYR A 104 -19.67 -29.41 -22.44
C TYR A 104 -20.63 -30.12 -21.46
N GLY A 105 -21.02 -29.47 -20.36
CA GLY A 105 -22.01 -29.99 -19.40
C GLY A 105 -23.46 -29.79 -19.82
N ASN A 106 -23.75 -28.78 -20.66
CA ASN A 106 -25.06 -28.64 -21.33
C ASN A 106 -25.23 -29.57 -22.55
N MET A 107 -24.24 -30.44 -22.83
CA MET A 107 -24.29 -31.43 -23.91
C MET A 107 -24.56 -32.86 -23.39
N ARG A 108 -25.04 -32.99 -22.14
CA ARG A 108 -25.54 -34.22 -21.53
C ARG A 108 -27.02 -34.08 -21.23
#